data_AF-X5PTX7-F1
#
_entry.id   AF-X5PTX7-F1
#
_cell.length_a   1.000
_cell.length_b   1.000
_cell.length_c   1.000
_cell.angle_alpha   90.00
_cell.angle_beta   90.00
_cell.angle_gamma   90.00
#
_symmetry.space_group_name_H-M   'P 1'
#
loop_
_entity.id
_entity.type
_entity.pdbx_description
1 polymer ?
#
loop_
_entity_poly.entity_id
_entity_poly.type
_entity_poly.pdbx_seq_one_letter_code
_entity_poly.pdbx_strand_id
1 'polypeptide(L)' 'MRRVQPYRPQAPRNHKKFAHFYIDLTNQFCDAKTCHVFINGKIAYRDQHHLATPFAETLEPAVEKALF' A
#
# COMPACT_ATOMS: atom_id res chain seq x y z
N MET A 1 8.55 -27.85 -7.65
CA MET A 1 9.91 -27.42 -7.24
C MET A 1 9.86 -25.95 -6.84
N ARG A 2 10.00 -25.61 -5.54
CA ARG A 2 10.05 -24.21 -5.09
C ARG A 2 11.49 -23.72 -5.21
N ARG A 3 11.71 -22.63 -5.96
CA ARG A 3 13.02 -22.02 -6.12
C ARG A 3 13.37 -21.34 -4.79
N VAL A 4 14.29 -21.93 -4.01
CA VAL A 4 14.79 -21.33 -2.77
C VAL A 4 15.65 -20.13 -3.16
N GLN A 5 15.23 -18.91 -2.78
CA GLN A 5 16.07 -17.73 -2.99
C GLN A 5 17.24 -17.75 -2.00
N PRO A 6 18.48 -17.48 -2.44
CA PRO A 6 19.62 -17.44 -1.54
C PRO A 6 19.48 -16.30 -0.52
N TYR A 7 19.87 -16.57 0.73
CA TYR A 7 19.91 -15.57 1.79
C TYR A 7 20.87 -14.44 1.41
N ARG A 8 20.33 -13.23 1.24
CA ARG A 8 21.13 -12.02 1.00
C ARG A 8 21.27 -11.28 2.33
N PRO A 9 22.49 -11.20 2.91
CA PRO A 9 22.68 -10.45 4.14
C PRO A 9 22.35 -8.98 3.89
N GLN A 10 21.53 -8.40 4.77
CA GLN A 10 21.20 -6.97 4.73
C GLN A 10 22.42 -6.18 5.17
N ALA A 11 22.85 -5.20 4.35
CA ALA A 11 23.96 -4.33 4.70
C ALA A 11 23.66 -3.54 6.00
N PRO A 12 24.68 -3.20 6.80
CA PRO A 12 24.48 -2.42 8.02
C PRO A 12 23.81 -1.08 7.68
N ARG A 13 22.64 -0.83 8.27
CA ARG A 13 21.91 0.42 8.08
C ARG A 13 22.66 1.54 8.80
N ASN A 14 23.23 2.46 8.04
CA ASN A 14 23.73 3.72 8.58
C ASN A 14 22.54 4.46 9.23
N HIS A 15 22.54 4.57 10.55
CA HIS A 15 21.46 5.24 11.32
C HIS A 15 21.55 6.76 11.18
N LYS A 16 21.49 7.29 9.95
CA LYS A 16 20.95 8.64 9.77
C LYS A 16 19.48 8.56 10.19
N LYS A 17 19.03 9.42 11.11
CA LYS A 17 17.60 9.54 11.45
C LYS A 17 16.84 9.93 10.17
N PHE A 18 16.32 8.94 9.46
CA PHE A 18 15.32 9.18 8.43
C PHE A 18 14.03 9.52 9.17
N ALA A 19 13.46 10.68 8.90
CA ALA A 19 12.09 10.96 9.33
C ALA A 19 11.19 9.96 8.62
N HIS A 20 10.52 9.10 9.39
CA HIS A 20 9.55 8.15 8.86
C HIS A 20 8.20 8.86 8.75
N PHE A 21 7.70 9.01 7.53
CA PHE A 21 6.36 9.55 7.28
C PHE A 21 5.41 8.39 6.98
N TYR A 22 4.28 8.39 7.68
CA TYR A 22 3.18 7.45 7.46
C TYR A 22 2.04 8.20 6.79
N ILE A 23 1.48 7.60 5.74
CA ILE A 23 0.29 8.11 5.06
C ILE A 23 -0.82 7.11 5.32
N ASP A 24 -1.88 7.56 5.98
CA ASP A 24 -3.08 6.78 6.17
C ASP A 24 -4.04 6.99 4.99
N LEU A 25 -4.24 5.93 4.21
CA LEU A 25 -5.14 5.91 3.05
C LEU A 25 -6.46 5.17 3.36
N THR A 26 -6.69 4.74 4.60
CA THR A 26 -7.85 3.89 4.96
C THR A 26 -9.17 4.52 4.55
N ASN A 27 -9.30 5.84 4.73
CA ASN A 27 -10.52 6.58 4.37
C ASN A 27 -10.76 6.70 2.86
N GLN A 28 -9.83 6.26 2.01
CA GLN A 28 -10.03 6.21 0.55
C GLN A 28 -10.88 5.02 0.12
N PHE A 29 -11.02 4.00 0.97
CA PHE A 29 -11.75 2.77 0.64
C PHE A 29 -12.55 2.18 1.81
N CYS A 30 -12.46 2.76 3.00
CA CYS A 30 -13.30 2.42 4.15
C CYS A 30 -14.03 3.65 4.68
N ASP A 31 -15.24 3.43 5.18
CA ASP A 31 -15.93 4.33 6.10
C ASP A 31 -15.72 3.89 7.56
N ALA A 32 -16.46 4.49 8.51
CA ALA A 32 -16.33 4.20 9.94
C ALA A 32 -16.68 2.75 10.34
N LYS A 33 -17.35 1.98 9.49
CA LYS A 33 -17.88 0.64 9.79
C LYS A 33 -17.56 -0.40 8.74
N THR A 34 -17.29 0.01 7.50
CA THR A 34 -17.22 -0.87 6.34
C THR A 34 -16.08 -0.47 5.41
N CYS A 35 -15.33 -1.46 4.96
CA CYS A 35 -14.40 -1.32 3.85
C CYS A 35 -15.08 -1.78 2.56
N HIS A 36 -15.30 -0.87 1.62
CA HIS A 36 -16.14 -1.12 0.46
C HIS A 36 -15.37 -1.89 -0.62
N VAL A 37 -15.99 -2.95 -1.15
CA VAL A 37 -15.36 -3.82 -2.15
C VAL A 37 -15.44 -3.25 -3.56
N PHE A 38 -16.44 -2.42 -3.86
CA PHE A 38 -16.65 -1.84 -5.18
C PHE A 38 -16.83 -0.32 -5.08
N ILE A 39 -15.90 0.42 -5.67
CA ILE A 39 -15.80 1.88 -5.55
C ILE A 39 -15.58 2.45 -6.95
N ASN A 40 -16.43 3.38 -7.37
CA ASN A 40 -16.33 4.06 -8.66
C ASN A 40 -16.15 3.10 -9.87
N GLY A 41 -16.87 1.98 -9.87
CA GLY A 41 -16.80 1.00 -10.96
C GLY A 41 -15.63 0.01 -10.89
N LYS A 42 -14.82 0.04 -9.82
CA LYS A 42 -13.62 -0.79 -9.66
C LYS A 42 -13.72 -1.65 -8.40
N ILE A 43 -13.21 -2.88 -8.48
CA ILE A 43 -13.02 -3.73 -7.30
C ILE A 43 -11.81 -3.23 -6.52
N ALA A 44 -11.97 -2.97 -5.22
CA ALA A 44 -10.93 -2.41 -4.36
C ALA A 44 -9.86 -3.43 -3.95
N TYR A 45 -10.25 -4.70 -3.76
CA TYR A 45 -9.38 -5.75 -3.22
C TYR A 45 -9.20 -6.91 -4.21
N ARG A 46 -7.97 -7.39 -4.33
CA ARG A 46 -7.66 -8.64 -5.03
C ARG A 46 -7.95 -9.85 -4.15
N ASP A 47 -7.64 -9.72 -2.86
CA ASP A 47 -7.77 -10.76 -1.84
C ASP A 47 -7.89 -10.11 -0.44
N GLN A 48 -7.81 -10.89 0.63
CA GLN A 48 -7.97 -10.40 2.01
C GLN A 48 -6.94 -9.34 2.45
N HIS A 49 -5.81 -9.20 1.74
CA HIS A 49 -4.70 -8.33 2.17
C HIS A 49 -4.22 -7.36 1.08
N HIS A 50 -4.55 -7.61 -0.18
CA HIS A 50 -4.03 -6.82 -1.30
C HIS A 50 -5.13 -6.01 -1.98
N LEU A 51 -4.83 -4.75 -2.27
CA LEU A 51 -5.62 -3.94 -3.19
C LEU A 51 -5.53 -4.50 -4.61
N ALA A 52 -6.60 -4.38 -5.38
CA ALA A 52 -6.56 -4.68 -6.81
C ALA A 52 -5.80 -3.57 -7.54
N THR A 53 -4.93 -3.93 -8.49
CA THR A 53 -4.11 -2.97 -9.26
C THR A 53 -4.94 -1.81 -9.83
N PRO A 54 -6.09 -2.05 -10.50
CA PRO A 54 -6.84 -0.95 -11.11
C PRO A 54 -7.43 0.03 -10.10
N PHE A 55 -7.59 -0.36 -8.83
CA PHE A 55 -8.04 0.51 -7.75
C PHE A 55 -6.85 1.22 -7.09
N ALA A 56 -5.74 0.52 -6.87
CA ALA A 56 -4.53 1.12 -6.30
C ALA A 56 -4.00 2.30 -7.14
N GLU A 57 -4.11 2.23 -8.47
CA GLU A 57 -3.80 3.33 -9.38
C GLU A 57 -4.62 4.60 -9.08
N THR A 58 -5.85 4.47 -8.60
CA THR A 58 -6.68 5.64 -8.26
C THR A 58 -6.23 6.35 -6.98
N LEU A 59 -5.35 5.74 -6.19
CA LEU A 59 -4.81 6.32 -4.96
C LEU A 59 -3.58 7.20 -5.21
N GLU A 60 -2.99 7.16 -6.42
CA GLU A 60 -1.81 7.95 -6.78
C GLU A 60 -1.96 9.44 -6.43
N PRO A 61 -3.06 10.14 -6.79
CA PRO A 61 -3.17 11.57 -6.49
C PRO A 61 -3.22 11.87 -4.98
N ALA A 62 -3.81 10.97 -4.18
CA ALA A 62 -3.87 11.13 -2.73
C ALA A 62 -2.48 10.95 -2.09
N VAL A 63 -1.69 10.01 -2.61
CA VAL A 63 -0.31 9.79 -2.17
C VAL A 63 0.59 10.95 -2.60
N GLU A 64 0.48 11.41 -3.84
CA GLU A 64 1.27 12.53 -4.36
C GLU A 64 1.07 13.78 -3.51
N LYS A 65 -0.19 14.16 -3.26
CA LYS A 65 -0.55 15.30 -2.40
C LYS A 65 -0.04 15.17 -0.96
N ALA A 66 0.15 13.96 -0.46
CA ALA A 66 0.64 13.74 0.90
C ALA A 66 2.18 13.80 0.99
N LEU A 67 2.89 13.71 -0.14
CA LEU A 67 4.35 13.67 -0.20
C LEU A 67 4.99 14.93 -0.78
N PHE A 68 4.27 15.68 -1.61
CA PHE A 68 4.76 16.84 -2.36
C PHE A 68 3.80 18.04 -2.22
#